data_AF-A3KP56-F1
#
_entry.id   AF-A3KP56-F1
#
_cell.length_a   1.000
_cell.length_b   1.000
_cell.length_c   1.000
_cell.angle_alpha   90.00
_cell.angle_beta   90.00
_cell.angle_gamma   90.00
#
_symmetry.space_group_name_H-M   'P 1'
#
loop_
_entity.id
_entity.type
_entity.pdbx_description
1 polymer ?
#
loop_
_entity_poly.entity_id
_entity_poly.type
_entity_poly.pdbx_seq_one_letter_code
_entity_poly.pdbx_strand_id
1 'polypeptide(L)'
;MFVIAALIVNSMYLINAQDLQFPREMPQYHDGGGLPFSPVLKDKQEKFNLRRESFSPESPLSSTGSQRCVVPQFERIECGEPDISPTECEDISCCYGDQGCYYRKAVTLQCTRDGQFVLVVARDATMPGISLESIHMLEDDPAHCAPVGSTGSFAIYQFAVSTCGTTMKEERGFVIYENKMSSVYEVGLEPHGSIMRDVYELKFQCRFSATAVEAVVIEMKTPPSSPPPPAPHVSQQGSLQMELRLAHGLCTSKGCPDEDMYTSYYSDTDYPVTKTLREPVYAEVRMLNTTDPSITLHLEHCWTTSNPEALTQPKWDLLENGCPHNDHHERTTMLSVGSSGLQFPSHYRRFIVNVFPAVDQSSLPLRIFIHCITSVCHPSETESCEPICDHTTKRVITEELKHSKEKFVVSSGELTLVSSLPVSDHLVVHEQVVGQMLDSGLWAAGALTVFALCGFTIAVLTHRLRPAPQPVPV
;
A
#
# COMPACT_ATOMS: atom_id res chain seq x y z
N MET A 1 45.58 -22.35 24.47
CA MET A 1 44.38 -21.62 24.01
C MET A 1 44.57 -20.90 22.67
N PHE A 2 45.74 -20.34 22.35
CA PHE A 2 45.95 -19.60 21.09
C PHE A 2 45.78 -20.42 19.79
N VAL A 3 45.96 -21.74 19.81
CA VAL A 3 45.77 -22.60 18.62
C VAL A 3 44.28 -22.86 18.30
N ILE A 4 43.40 -22.80 19.31
CA ILE A 4 41.95 -23.01 19.11
C ILE A 4 41.29 -21.75 18.54
N ALA A 5 41.80 -20.56 18.90
CA ALA A 5 41.32 -19.29 18.32
C ALA A 5 41.58 -19.20 16.80
N ALA A 6 42.68 -19.77 16.29
CA ALA A 6 43.00 -19.74 14.86
C ALA A 6 42.09 -20.65 14.02
N LEU A 7 41.59 -21.76 14.58
CA LEU A 7 40.67 -22.65 13.87
C LEU A 7 39.25 -22.09 13.77
N ILE A 8 38.81 -21.32 14.77
CA ILE A 8 37.48 -20.70 14.78
C ILE A 8 37.42 -19.53 13.78
N VAL A 9 38.48 -18.72 13.68
CA VAL A 9 38.52 -17.59 12.73
C VAL A 9 38.60 -18.08 11.27
N ASN A 10 39.32 -19.17 10.99
CA ASN A 10 39.38 -19.73 9.63
C ASN A 10 38.12 -20.49 9.21
N SER A 11 37.35 -21.08 10.15
CA SER A 11 36.06 -21.69 9.81
C SER A 11 34.96 -20.66 9.52
N MET A 12 35.01 -19.46 10.14
CA MET A 12 34.01 -18.43 9.86
C MET A 12 34.24 -17.70 8.53
N TYR A 13 35.49 -17.64 8.03
CA TYR A 13 35.77 -17.04 6.73
C TYR A 13 35.47 -17.97 5.54
N LEU A 14 35.35 -19.28 5.76
CA LEU A 14 35.10 -20.26 4.69
C LEU A 14 33.62 -20.50 4.37
N ILE A 15 32.67 -19.90 5.11
CA ILE A 15 31.23 -20.14 4.90
C ILE A 15 30.55 -19.01 4.11
N ASN A 16 31.16 -17.82 3.98
CA ASN A 16 30.57 -16.69 3.25
C ASN A 16 31.30 -16.35 1.93
N ALA A 17 31.90 -17.35 1.29
CA ALA A 17 32.51 -17.20 -0.04
C ALA A 17 32.30 -18.46 -0.89
N GLN A 18 31.08 -18.64 -1.40
CA GLN A 18 30.84 -19.48 -2.57
C GLN A 18 29.96 -18.74 -3.57
N ASP A 19 30.63 -18.40 -4.68
CA ASP A 19 30.09 -18.06 -5.99
C ASP A 19 28.91 -18.95 -6.42
N LEU A 20 27.94 -18.35 -7.10
CA LEU A 20 27.28 -18.99 -8.23
C LEU A 20 26.99 -17.94 -9.32
N GLN A 21 27.82 -18.05 -10.36
CA GLN A 21 27.85 -17.28 -11.59
C GLN A 21 26.61 -17.55 -12.47
N PHE A 22 26.21 -16.52 -13.22
CA PHE A 22 25.71 -16.44 -14.61
C PHE A 22 24.93 -17.63 -15.24
N PRO A 23 23.90 -17.31 -16.05
CA PRO A 23 24.18 -17.12 -17.47
C PRO A 23 23.56 -15.86 -18.09
N ARG A 24 24.39 -15.17 -18.89
CA ARG A 24 23.98 -14.36 -20.03
C ARG A 24 23.45 -15.29 -21.12
N GLU A 25 22.31 -14.96 -21.71
CA GLU A 25 22.06 -15.08 -23.15
C GLU A 25 20.72 -14.38 -23.48
N MET A 26 20.80 -13.18 -24.07
CA MET A 26 19.68 -12.56 -24.79
C MET A 26 19.84 -12.91 -26.28
N PRO A 27 18.84 -13.52 -26.92
CA PRO A 27 18.84 -13.68 -28.37
C PRO A 27 18.56 -12.33 -29.06
N GLN A 28 19.39 -12.00 -30.04
CA GLN A 28 19.16 -10.96 -31.04
C GLN A 28 18.29 -11.47 -32.20
N TYR A 29 17.57 -10.52 -32.80
CA TYR A 29 17.27 -10.35 -34.23
C TYR A 29 16.13 -11.14 -34.91
N HIS A 30 15.12 -10.39 -35.39
CA HIS A 30 14.63 -10.32 -36.78
C HIS A 30 13.56 -9.21 -36.81
N ASP A 31 13.82 -8.02 -37.36
CA ASP A 31 13.84 -7.61 -38.77
C ASP A 31 12.46 -7.61 -39.45
N GLY A 32 12.11 -6.47 -40.05
CA GLY A 32 11.14 -6.38 -41.14
C GLY A 32 9.77 -5.73 -40.85
N GLY A 33 9.64 -4.45 -41.20
CA GLY A 33 8.49 -4.00 -42.00
C GLY A 33 7.70 -2.79 -41.52
N GLY A 34 7.92 -1.64 -42.19
CA GLY A 34 6.78 -0.85 -42.70
C GLY A 34 6.41 0.48 -42.02
N LEU A 35 7.07 1.54 -42.48
CA LEU A 35 6.60 2.95 -42.62
C LEU A 35 5.21 3.08 -43.32
N PRO A 36 4.62 4.29 -43.55
CA PRO A 36 5.00 5.68 -43.17
C PRO A 36 3.79 6.43 -42.52
N PHE A 37 3.88 7.62 -41.91
CA PHE A 37 4.15 8.95 -42.49
C PHE A 37 4.30 10.00 -41.39
N SER A 38 5.29 10.87 -41.53
CA SER A 38 5.41 12.16 -40.83
C SER A 38 4.38 13.18 -41.32
N PRO A 39 4.07 14.17 -40.48
CA PRO A 39 4.12 15.57 -40.91
C PRO A 39 5.12 16.35 -40.07
N VAL A 40 6.10 16.92 -40.77
CA VAL A 40 6.99 17.98 -40.28
C VAL A 40 6.28 19.31 -40.52
N LEU A 41 6.10 20.13 -39.50
CA LEU A 41 6.08 21.58 -39.68
C LEU A 41 7.01 22.24 -38.68
N LYS A 42 7.88 23.06 -39.25
CA LYS A 42 9.09 23.67 -38.72
C LYS A 42 8.80 25.12 -38.34
N ASP A 43 9.49 25.55 -37.28
CA ASP A 43 10.20 26.84 -37.18
C ASP A 43 9.34 28.11 -36.98
N LYS A 44 9.52 28.81 -35.86
CA LYS A 44 10.54 29.87 -35.76
C LYS A 44 10.49 30.59 -34.41
N GLN A 45 11.64 30.58 -33.75
CA GLN A 45 11.89 31.18 -32.45
C GLN A 45 12.26 32.65 -32.61
N GLU A 46 11.52 33.54 -31.95
CA GLU A 46 11.78 34.98 -31.97
C GLU A 46 12.55 35.40 -30.70
N LYS A 47 13.57 36.22 -30.94
CA LYS A 47 14.71 36.50 -30.06
C LYS A 47 14.48 37.84 -29.37
N PHE A 48 14.21 37.85 -28.07
CA PHE A 48 14.16 39.09 -27.28
C PHE A 48 15.42 39.22 -26.41
N ASN A 49 16.23 40.24 -26.72
CA ASN A 49 17.38 40.71 -25.94
C ASN A 49 16.94 41.83 -24.99
N LEU A 50 17.78 42.11 -23.98
CA LEU A 50 17.92 43.31 -23.11
C LEU A 50 17.47 43.07 -21.65
N ARG A 51 18.16 43.50 -20.58
CA ARG A 51 19.48 44.13 -20.34
C ARG A 51 19.72 44.04 -18.81
N ARG A 52 20.97 43.84 -18.39
CA ARG A 52 21.46 43.77 -17.00
C ARG A 52 21.05 44.97 -16.14
N GLU A 53 20.67 44.69 -14.90
CA GLU A 53 20.81 45.63 -13.78
C GLU A 53 21.55 44.93 -12.63
N SER A 54 22.55 45.63 -12.11
CA SER A 54 23.57 45.16 -11.17
C SER A 54 23.22 45.65 -9.77
N PHE A 55 23.12 44.75 -8.79
CA PHE A 55 23.09 45.13 -7.37
C PHE A 55 24.21 44.40 -6.62
N SER A 56 25.09 45.21 -6.02
CA SER A 56 26.22 44.78 -5.20
C SER A 56 25.79 44.43 -3.76
N PRO A 57 26.52 43.55 -3.05
CA PRO A 57 26.09 42.97 -1.79
C PRO A 57 26.74 43.65 -0.57
N GLU A 58 25.96 43.86 0.50
CA GLU A 58 26.45 44.32 1.80
C GLU A 58 26.18 43.24 2.87
N SER A 59 27.26 42.88 3.58
CA SER A 59 27.34 42.04 4.80
C SER A 59 27.42 43.00 6.02
N PRO A 60 27.18 42.64 7.31
CA PRO A 60 27.55 41.38 7.99
C PRO A 60 26.62 40.86 9.13
N LEU A 61 27.03 39.71 9.71
CA LEU A 61 26.50 38.99 10.87
C LEU A 61 26.31 39.82 12.17
N SER A 62 25.15 39.63 12.82
CA SER A 62 24.87 39.58 14.29
C SER A 62 23.55 40.25 14.78
N SER A 63 22.50 40.30 13.94
CA SER A 63 21.12 40.63 14.35
C SER A 63 20.06 39.69 13.76
N THR A 64 20.45 38.47 13.40
CA THR A 64 19.71 37.50 12.58
C THR A 64 18.33 37.11 13.12
N GLY A 65 18.07 37.22 14.42
CA GLY A 65 16.75 36.95 15.00
C GLY A 65 15.68 37.91 14.48
N SER A 66 16.00 39.20 14.37
CA SER A 66 15.05 40.23 13.91
C SER A 66 14.80 40.15 12.40
N GLN A 67 15.85 39.94 11.60
CA GLN A 67 15.72 39.86 10.13
C GLN A 67 14.80 38.71 9.68
N ARG A 68 14.78 37.59 10.41
CA ARG A 68 13.87 36.46 10.10
C ARG A 68 12.40 36.80 10.31
N CYS A 69 12.08 37.81 11.12
CA CYS A 69 10.71 38.26 11.36
C CYS A 69 10.28 39.41 10.42
N VAL A 70 11.18 39.94 9.59
CA VAL A 70 10.84 41.02 8.64
C VAL A 70 10.18 40.44 7.38
N VAL A 71 8.90 40.09 7.51
CA VAL A 71 8.04 39.62 6.41
C VAL A 71 7.03 40.73 6.06
N PRO A 72 6.92 41.15 4.78
CA PRO A 72 5.93 42.14 4.35
C PRO A 72 4.52 41.71 4.73
N GLN A 73 3.68 42.63 5.21
CA GLN A 73 2.32 42.31 5.70
C GLN A 73 1.47 41.49 4.71
N PHE A 74 1.60 41.75 3.40
CA PHE A 74 0.83 41.05 2.36
C PHE A 74 1.33 39.62 2.06
N GLU A 75 2.50 39.23 2.56
CA GLU A 75 3.06 37.88 2.40
C GLU A 75 3.07 37.09 3.72
N ARG A 76 2.54 37.68 4.82
CA ARG A 76 2.48 37.00 6.11
C ARG A 76 1.42 35.91 6.04
N ILE A 77 1.83 34.70 6.42
CA ILE A 77 0.95 33.55 6.60
C ILE A 77 0.76 33.37 8.11
N GLU A 78 -0.49 33.30 8.54
CA GLU A 78 -0.88 33.07 9.93
C GLU A 78 -0.29 31.75 10.46
N CYS A 79 0.22 31.78 11.69
CA CYS A 79 0.85 30.65 12.34
C CYS A 79 0.24 30.43 13.73
N GLY A 80 -0.11 29.19 14.07
CA GLY A 80 -0.70 28.87 15.37
C GLY A 80 -2.19 29.19 15.45
N GLU A 81 -2.74 29.15 16.67
CA GLU A 81 -4.16 29.44 16.93
C GLU A 81 -4.43 30.96 16.97
N PRO A 82 -5.65 31.41 16.65
CA PRO A 82 -5.98 32.84 16.62
C PRO A 82 -5.71 33.60 17.95
N ASP A 83 -5.86 32.91 19.08
CA ASP A 83 -5.69 33.48 20.43
C ASP A 83 -4.30 33.19 21.04
N ILE A 84 -3.33 32.74 20.24
CA ILE A 84 -2.00 32.35 20.70
C ILE A 84 -1.25 33.51 21.38
N SER A 85 -0.61 33.24 22.52
CA SER A 85 0.22 34.24 23.18
C SER A 85 1.53 34.49 22.41
N PRO A 86 2.15 35.68 22.56
CA PRO A 86 3.44 35.97 21.92
C PRO A 86 4.54 34.95 22.25
N THR A 87 4.55 34.44 23.49
CA THR A 87 5.53 33.44 23.94
C THR A 87 5.27 32.07 23.30
N GLU A 88 4.03 31.62 23.25
CA GLU A 88 3.67 30.34 22.60
C GLU A 88 3.96 30.39 21.09
N CYS A 89 3.75 31.56 20.46
CA CYS A 89 4.09 31.79 19.05
C CYS A 89 5.59 31.63 18.77
N GLU A 90 6.44 32.16 19.65
CA GLU A 90 7.89 32.00 19.53
C GLU A 90 8.34 30.55 19.79
N ASP A 91 7.68 29.84 20.71
CA ASP A 91 7.94 28.42 21.01
C ASP A 91 7.66 27.51 19.81
N ILE A 92 6.64 27.82 19.00
CA ILE A 92 6.38 27.13 17.73
C ILE A 92 7.22 27.67 16.55
N SER A 93 8.31 28.39 16.84
CA SER A 93 9.26 28.95 15.88
C SER A 93 8.68 29.98 14.91
N CYS A 94 7.60 30.67 15.29
CA CYS A 94 6.99 31.75 14.53
C CYS A 94 7.43 33.14 15.04
N CYS A 95 6.84 34.20 14.50
CA CYS A 95 7.07 35.59 14.90
C CYS A 95 5.72 36.22 15.26
N TYR A 96 5.68 37.05 16.30
CA TYR A 96 4.47 37.73 16.72
C TYR A 96 4.50 39.21 16.29
N GLY A 97 3.40 39.70 15.70
CA GLY A 97 3.29 41.07 15.21
C GLY A 97 1.94 41.70 15.54
N ASP A 98 1.67 42.82 14.86
CA ASP A 98 0.44 43.59 14.96
C ASP A 98 -0.82 42.84 14.50
N GLN A 99 -0.66 41.85 13.61
CA GLN A 99 -1.73 41.01 13.06
C GLN A 99 -1.80 39.61 13.69
N GLY A 100 -1.11 39.40 14.82
CA GLY A 100 -1.01 38.08 15.46
C GLY A 100 0.27 37.33 15.09
N CYS A 101 0.24 36.01 15.24
CA CYS A 101 1.39 35.13 15.01
C CYS A 101 1.52 34.73 13.53
N TYR A 102 2.74 34.80 12.98
CA TYR A 102 3.02 34.53 11.56
C TYR A 102 4.34 33.79 11.36
N TYR A 103 4.45 33.06 10.24
CA TYR A 103 5.66 32.30 9.92
C TYR A 103 6.87 33.21 9.66
N ARG A 104 8.02 32.81 10.21
CA ARG A 104 9.30 33.49 9.99
C ARG A 104 9.96 33.08 8.68
N LYS A 105 10.96 33.85 8.23
CA LYS A 105 11.85 33.50 7.11
C LYS A 105 12.80 32.35 7.46
N ALA A 106 12.26 31.16 7.63
CA ALA A 106 12.98 29.92 7.88
C ALA A 106 12.18 28.73 7.34
N VAL A 107 12.74 27.53 7.44
CA VAL A 107 11.98 26.29 7.30
C VAL A 107 11.35 25.96 8.64
N THR A 108 10.03 25.91 8.70
CA THR A 108 9.26 25.64 9.92
C THR A 108 8.54 24.31 9.76
N LEU A 109 8.63 23.45 10.76
CA LEU A 109 7.95 22.16 10.80
C LEU A 109 6.93 22.17 11.94
N GLN A 110 5.69 21.82 11.64
CA GLN A 110 4.66 21.56 12.63
C GLN A 110 4.12 20.14 12.45
N CYS A 111 3.96 19.44 13.58
CA CYS A 111 3.43 18.08 13.64
C CYS A 111 2.02 18.16 14.21
N THR A 112 1.02 17.85 13.40
CA THR A 112 -0.37 17.89 13.86
C THR A 112 -0.73 16.59 14.60
N ARG A 113 -1.71 16.67 15.50
CA ARG A 113 -2.13 15.50 16.30
C ARG A 113 -2.78 14.40 15.46
N ASP A 114 -3.41 14.76 14.34
CA ASP A 114 -3.99 13.86 13.34
C ASP A 114 -2.94 13.23 12.40
N GLY A 115 -1.64 13.43 12.67
CA GLY A 115 -0.58 12.74 11.94
C GLY A 115 -0.26 13.36 10.59
N GLN A 116 -0.17 14.69 10.51
CA GLN A 116 0.31 15.39 9.32
C GLN A 116 1.59 16.19 9.61
N PHE A 117 2.46 16.23 8.60
CA PHE A 117 3.53 17.22 8.52
C PHE A 117 2.98 18.48 7.89
N VAL A 118 3.17 19.62 8.55
CA VAL A 118 2.98 20.96 7.97
C VAL A 118 4.36 21.59 7.88
N LEU A 119 4.89 21.66 6.67
CA LEU A 119 6.22 22.19 6.38
C LEU A 119 6.09 23.50 5.60
N VAL A 120 6.52 24.59 6.21
CA VAL A 120 6.52 25.93 5.60
C VAL A 120 7.95 26.34 5.32
N VAL A 121 8.27 26.50 4.03
CA VAL A 121 9.61 26.82 3.54
C VAL A 121 9.65 28.25 3.04
N ALA A 122 10.41 29.11 3.71
CA ALA A 122 10.68 30.46 3.20
C ALA A 122 11.79 30.45 2.14
N ARG A 123 11.62 31.23 1.06
CA ARG A 123 12.65 31.46 0.02
C ARG A 123 13.96 31.95 0.63
N ASP A 124 13.87 32.83 1.62
CA ASP A 124 15.01 33.44 2.31
C ASP A 124 15.61 32.57 3.43
N ALA A 125 15.16 31.31 3.58
CA ALA A 125 15.70 30.42 4.61
C ALA A 125 17.18 30.06 4.37
N THR A 126 17.63 30.09 3.13
CA THR A 126 19.01 29.84 2.70
C THR A 126 19.58 31.05 1.96
N MET A 127 20.91 31.10 1.84
CA MET A 127 21.61 32.06 0.98
C MET A 127 22.55 31.28 0.04
N PRO A 128 22.31 31.27 -1.29
CA PRO A 128 21.23 31.94 -2.02
C PRO A 128 19.83 31.41 -1.67
N GLY A 129 18.80 32.19 -1.99
CA GLY A 129 17.42 31.82 -1.70
C GLY A 129 17.03 30.51 -2.36
N ILE A 130 16.35 29.64 -1.62
CA ILE A 130 15.91 28.33 -2.10
C ILE A 130 14.88 28.50 -3.23
N SER A 131 14.98 27.69 -4.28
CA SER A 131 13.96 27.68 -5.32
C SER A 131 12.74 26.91 -4.79
N LEU A 132 11.64 27.63 -4.54
CA LEU A 132 10.40 27.06 -4.02
C LEU A 132 9.78 26.01 -4.97
N GLU A 133 10.14 26.06 -6.26
CA GLU A 133 9.64 25.15 -7.29
C GLU A 133 10.46 23.85 -7.41
N SER A 134 11.66 23.79 -6.83
CA SER A 134 12.54 22.62 -6.90
C SER A 134 12.59 21.81 -5.61
N ILE A 135 11.67 22.06 -4.68
CA ILE A 135 11.59 21.33 -3.42
C ILE A 135 10.83 20.03 -3.65
N HIS A 136 11.47 18.92 -3.32
CA HIS A 136 10.88 17.58 -3.34
C HIS A 136 11.15 16.86 -2.02
N MET A 137 10.28 15.92 -1.67
CA MET A 137 10.44 15.04 -0.50
C MET A 137 11.28 13.80 -0.88
N LEU A 138 11.44 12.85 0.04
CA LEU A 138 12.16 11.60 -0.24
C LEU A 138 11.58 10.83 -1.44
N GLU A 139 10.25 10.84 -1.54
CA GLU A 139 9.51 10.27 -2.66
C GLU A 139 8.71 11.38 -3.34
N ASP A 140 8.82 11.44 -4.66
CA ASP A 140 8.14 12.44 -5.48
C ASP A 140 6.83 11.85 -6.00
N ASP A 141 5.78 11.92 -5.17
CA ASP A 141 4.42 11.64 -5.60
C ASP A 141 3.66 12.97 -5.82
N PRO A 142 3.38 13.36 -7.08
CA PRO A 142 2.71 14.63 -7.36
C PRO A 142 1.28 14.70 -6.81
N ALA A 143 0.64 13.56 -6.50
CA ALA A 143 -0.72 13.54 -5.96
C ALA A 143 -0.77 13.92 -4.46
N HIS A 144 0.24 13.53 -3.69
CA HIS A 144 0.22 13.66 -2.22
C HIS A 144 1.37 14.52 -1.65
N CYS A 145 2.42 14.79 -2.43
CA CYS A 145 3.64 15.46 -1.97
C CYS A 145 3.86 16.82 -2.63
N ALA A 146 2.90 17.27 -3.45
CA ALA A 146 2.87 18.62 -4.00
C ALA A 146 2.59 19.68 -2.92
N PRO A 147 3.04 20.93 -3.09
CA PRO A 147 2.69 22.01 -2.18
C PRO A 147 1.19 22.30 -2.23
N VAL A 148 0.55 22.43 -1.07
CA VAL A 148 -0.87 22.80 -0.95
C VAL A 148 -1.10 24.27 -1.26
N GLY A 149 -0.04 25.08 -1.15
CA GLY A 149 -0.06 26.49 -1.50
C GLY A 149 1.35 27.04 -1.58
N SER A 150 1.51 28.07 -2.41
CA SER A 150 2.75 28.83 -2.50
C SER A 150 2.44 30.32 -2.65
N THR A 151 3.37 31.13 -2.15
CA THR A 151 3.42 32.58 -2.35
C THR A 151 4.76 32.90 -3.02
N GLY A 152 5.03 34.18 -3.32
CA GLY A 152 6.34 34.59 -3.83
C GLY A 152 7.50 34.25 -2.88
N SER A 153 7.21 34.16 -1.58
CA SER A 153 8.20 34.05 -0.50
C SER A 153 8.13 32.75 0.30
N PHE A 154 7.04 31.99 0.20
CA PHE A 154 6.83 30.75 0.97
C PHE A 154 6.25 29.62 0.12
N ALA A 155 6.67 28.39 0.36
CA ALA A 155 5.97 27.18 -0.07
C ALA A 155 5.45 26.42 1.15
N ILE A 156 4.21 25.93 1.05
CA ILE A 156 3.52 25.23 2.14
C ILE A 156 3.25 23.81 1.66
N TYR A 157 3.74 22.84 2.41
CA TYR A 157 3.48 21.43 2.20
C TYR A 157 2.70 20.89 3.40
N GLN A 158 1.64 20.14 3.10
CA GLN A 158 0.83 19.47 4.11
C GLN A 158 0.50 18.06 3.62
N PHE A 159 1.01 17.05 4.31
CA PHE A 159 0.82 15.65 3.94
C PHE A 159 0.89 14.75 5.17
N ALA A 160 0.33 13.54 5.07
CA ALA A 160 0.32 12.60 6.18
C ALA A 160 1.74 12.12 6.53
N VAL A 161 2.00 11.85 7.80
CA VAL A 161 3.30 11.35 8.27
C VAL A 161 3.65 9.96 7.71
N SER A 162 2.70 9.27 7.08
CA SER A 162 2.91 7.96 6.44
C SER A 162 3.17 8.02 4.93
N THR A 163 3.15 9.20 4.30
CA THR A 163 3.32 9.36 2.84
C THR A 163 4.66 10.02 2.49
N CYS A 164 4.91 10.25 1.19
CA CYS A 164 6.06 11.01 0.68
C CYS A 164 7.43 10.43 1.07
N GLY A 165 7.53 9.09 1.12
CA GLY A 165 8.75 8.39 1.50
C GLY A 165 9.13 8.52 2.99
N THR A 166 8.20 8.96 3.84
CA THR A 166 8.47 9.07 5.28
C THR A 166 8.78 7.71 5.90
N THR A 167 9.83 7.64 6.70
CA THR A 167 10.19 6.44 7.47
C THR A 167 9.69 6.53 8.90
N MET A 168 9.18 5.42 9.45
CA MET A 168 8.72 5.33 10.83
C MET A 168 9.65 4.43 11.65
N LYS A 169 9.99 4.87 12.86
CA LYS A 169 10.75 4.10 13.85
C LYS A 169 10.16 4.27 15.24
N GLU A 170 10.12 3.19 16.01
CA GLU A 170 9.70 3.24 17.42
C GLU A 170 10.93 3.33 18.33
N GLU A 171 10.99 4.36 19.18
CA GLU A 171 12.10 4.56 20.10
C GLU A 171 11.62 5.06 21.47
N ARG A 172 11.93 4.30 22.53
CA ARG A 172 11.70 4.69 23.93
C ARG A 172 10.26 5.13 24.22
N GLY A 173 9.26 4.43 23.68
CA GLY A 173 7.83 4.74 23.86
C GLY A 173 7.33 5.90 23.00
N PHE A 174 8.05 6.27 21.95
CA PHE A 174 7.60 7.24 20.96
C PHE A 174 7.66 6.65 19.56
N VAL A 175 6.68 7.02 18.74
CA VAL A 175 6.69 6.78 17.30
C VAL A 175 7.31 8.00 16.63
N ILE A 176 8.41 7.80 15.93
CA ILE A 176 9.17 8.86 15.27
C ILE A 176 9.03 8.69 13.76
N TYR A 177 8.49 9.71 13.11
CA TYR A 177 8.41 9.81 11.65
C TYR A 177 9.50 10.74 11.16
N GLU A 178 10.33 10.28 10.23
CA GLU A 178 11.48 11.00 9.69
C GLU A 178 11.40 11.07 8.16
N ASN A 179 11.54 12.28 7.60
CA ASN A 179 11.57 12.54 6.17
C ASN A 179 12.68 13.55 5.84
N LYS A 180 12.99 13.72 4.56
CA LYS A 180 14.01 14.62 4.02
C LYS A 180 13.42 15.42 2.87
N MET A 181 13.53 16.75 2.96
CA MET A 181 13.32 17.62 1.81
C MET A 181 14.65 17.88 1.11
N SER A 182 14.63 17.91 -0.21
CA SER A 182 15.77 18.24 -1.04
C SER A 182 15.36 19.33 -2.05
N SER A 183 16.23 20.31 -2.28
CA SER A 183 16.07 21.32 -3.32
C SER A 183 17.36 21.51 -4.09
N VAL A 184 17.25 21.51 -5.42
CA VAL A 184 18.37 21.80 -6.30
C VAL A 184 18.43 23.31 -6.50
N TYR A 185 19.59 23.93 -6.24
CA TYR A 185 19.84 25.30 -6.65
C TYR A 185 20.83 25.34 -7.82
N GLU A 186 20.51 26.13 -8.84
CA GLU A 186 21.43 26.45 -9.92
C GLU A 186 21.93 27.88 -9.72
N VAL A 187 23.22 28.05 -9.45
CA VAL A 187 23.82 29.39 -9.49
C VAL A 187 24.03 29.74 -10.97
N GLY A 188 23.19 30.62 -11.48
CA GLY A 188 23.34 31.19 -12.81
C GLY A 188 24.68 31.91 -12.97
N LEU A 189 25.39 31.58 -14.05
CA LEU A 189 26.76 31.98 -14.36
C LEU A 189 27.02 33.49 -14.26
N GLU A 190 28.00 33.87 -13.43
CA GLU A 190 28.88 34.98 -13.82
C GLU A 190 29.77 34.55 -15.00
N PRO A 191 30.22 35.48 -15.88
CA PRO A 191 30.82 35.16 -17.18
C PRO A 191 32.07 34.27 -17.16
N HIS A 192 32.69 34.02 -16.01
CA HIS A 192 33.92 33.22 -15.89
C HIS A 192 33.73 31.88 -15.18
N GLY A 193 32.48 31.40 -15.08
CA GLY A 193 32.18 30.03 -14.69
C GLY A 193 31.93 29.87 -13.19
N SER A 194 30.74 29.36 -12.89
CA SER A 194 30.44 28.68 -11.64
C SER A 194 29.36 27.64 -11.95
N ILE A 195 29.74 26.36 -11.89
CA ILE A 195 28.81 25.23 -11.83
C ILE A 195 28.93 24.73 -10.39
N MET A 196 28.07 25.23 -9.51
CA MET A 196 27.88 24.63 -8.18
C MET A 196 26.43 24.15 -8.15
N ARG A 197 26.21 22.94 -8.66
CA ARG A 197 24.99 22.18 -8.39
C ARG A 197 25.18 21.56 -7.03
N ASP A 198 24.80 22.28 -5.99
CA ASP A 198 24.68 21.67 -4.68
C ASP A 198 23.20 21.45 -4.39
N VAL A 199 22.91 20.34 -3.71
CA VAL A 199 21.56 19.98 -3.31
C VAL A 199 21.42 20.41 -1.86
N TYR A 200 20.48 21.30 -1.61
CA TYR A 200 20.11 21.62 -0.24
C TYR A 200 19.24 20.49 0.31
N GLU A 201 19.71 19.80 1.34
CA GLU A 201 18.97 18.72 2.00
C GLU A 201 18.68 19.09 3.45
N LEU A 202 17.42 18.93 3.87
CA LEU A 202 17.00 19.11 5.25
C LEU A 202 16.18 17.91 5.71
N LYS A 203 16.66 17.23 6.75
CA LYS A 203 15.91 16.17 7.44
C LYS A 203 15.03 16.79 8.51
N PHE A 204 13.81 16.30 8.62
CA PHE A 204 12.86 16.72 9.63
C PHE A 204 12.16 15.50 10.23
N GLN A 205 11.78 15.63 11.51
CA GLN A 205 11.17 14.52 12.24
C GLN A 205 10.03 14.99 13.15
N CYS A 206 8.97 14.19 13.22
CA CYS A 206 7.88 14.33 14.17
C CYS A 206 7.92 13.17 15.16
N ARG A 207 7.80 13.47 16.45
CA ARG A 207 7.85 12.49 17.53
C ARG A 207 6.53 12.50 18.29
N PHE A 208 5.81 11.39 18.23
CA PHE A 208 4.54 11.20 18.92
C PHE A 208 4.74 10.29 20.12
N SER A 209 4.22 10.66 21.28
CA SER A 209 4.21 9.78 22.45
C SER A 209 3.23 8.63 22.22
N ALA A 210 3.68 7.38 22.34
CA ALA A 210 2.81 6.20 22.20
C ALA A 210 1.73 6.12 23.30
N THR A 211 1.86 6.91 24.37
CA THR A 211 0.89 7.00 25.47
C THR A 211 -0.28 7.95 25.18
N ALA A 212 -0.38 8.53 23.98
CA ALA A 212 -1.57 9.27 23.59
C ALA A 212 -2.73 8.28 23.44
N VAL A 213 -3.48 8.07 24.53
CA VAL A 213 -4.75 7.33 24.53
C VAL A 213 -5.75 8.18 23.74
N GLU A 214 -5.82 7.99 22.43
CA GLU A 214 -6.96 8.49 21.68
C GLU A 214 -8.13 7.54 21.95
N ALA A 215 -9.26 8.09 22.37
CA ALA A 215 -10.48 7.32 22.43
C ALA A 215 -10.83 6.94 21.00
N VAL A 216 -10.50 5.72 20.57
CA VAL A 216 -11.11 5.14 19.39
C VAL A 216 -12.59 5.04 19.72
N VAL A 217 -13.36 6.02 19.25
CA VAL A 217 -14.81 5.94 19.26
C VAL A 217 -15.14 4.90 18.21
N ILE A 218 -15.09 3.63 18.61
CA ILE A 218 -15.76 2.58 17.88
C ILE A 218 -17.23 2.92 18.07
N GLU A 219 -17.81 3.65 17.12
CA GLU A 219 -19.25 3.66 16.96
C GLU A 219 -19.64 2.21 16.68
N MET A 220 -19.95 1.47 17.75
CA MET A 220 -20.68 0.23 17.63
C MET A 220 -22.01 0.65 17.04
N LYS A 221 -22.13 0.53 15.72
CA LYS A 221 -23.38 0.70 15.01
C LYS A 221 -24.35 -0.28 15.66
N THR A 222 -25.13 0.24 16.59
CA THR A 222 -26.21 -0.51 17.21
C THR A 222 -27.07 -0.94 16.03
N PRO A 223 -27.30 -2.25 15.82
CA PRO A 223 -27.93 -2.71 14.59
C PRO A 223 -29.23 -1.93 14.43
N PRO A 224 -29.39 -1.15 13.35
CA PRO A 224 -30.53 -0.28 13.21
C PRO A 224 -31.78 -1.15 13.34
N SER A 225 -32.73 -0.72 14.18
CA SER A 225 -34.00 -1.43 14.42
C SER A 225 -34.91 -1.55 13.17
N SER A 226 -34.45 -1.05 12.02
CA SER A 226 -35.06 -1.34 10.72
C SER A 226 -34.52 -2.67 10.18
N PRO A 227 -35.31 -3.43 9.39
CA PRO A 227 -34.80 -4.62 8.72
C PRO A 227 -33.49 -4.27 7.99
N PRO A 228 -32.47 -5.14 8.03
CA PRO A 228 -31.24 -4.89 7.29
C PRO A 228 -31.60 -4.56 5.83
N PRO A 229 -30.96 -3.55 5.22
CA PRO A 229 -31.14 -3.33 3.79
C PRO A 229 -30.92 -4.66 3.06
N PRO A 230 -31.67 -4.94 1.97
CA PRO A 230 -31.49 -6.17 1.21
C PRO A 230 -30.00 -6.36 0.97
N ALA A 231 -29.49 -7.56 1.24
CA ALA A 231 -28.08 -7.87 1.04
C ALA A 231 -27.68 -7.35 -0.36
N PRO A 232 -26.55 -6.65 -0.53
CA PRO A 232 -26.16 -6.05 -1.82
C PRO A 232 -26.07 -7.10 -2.95
N HIS A 233 -26.05 -8.36 -2.56
CA HIS A 233 -25.98 -9.59 -3.36
C HIS A 233 -27.27 -9.93 -4.05
N VAL A 234 -28.39 -9.41 -3.55
CA VAL A 234 -29.73 -9.76 -4.01
C VAL A 234 -30.36 -8.56 -4.69
N SER A 235 -30.49 -8.63 -6.01
CA SER A 235 -31.19 -7.63 -6.82
C SER A 235 -32.60 -8.12 -7.12
N GLN A 236 -33.60 -7.28 -6.87
CA GLN A 236 -35.01 -7.60 -7.12
C GLN A 236 -35.58 -6.61 -8.12
N GLN A 237 -36.03 -7.11 -9.28
CA GLN A 237 -36.79 -6.31 -10.25
C GLN A 237 -37.95 -7.15 -10.80
N GLY A 238 -39.18 -6.69 -10.61
CA GLY A 238 -40.36 -7.50 -10.96
C GLY A 238 -40.45 -8.81 -10.15
N SER A 239 -40.76 -9.92 -10.82
CA SER A 239 -40.91 -11.25 -10.19
C SER A 239 -39.60 -12.03 -10.07
N LEU A 240 -38.52 -11.54 -10.68
CA LEU A 240 -37.24 -12.22 -10.69
C LEU A 240 -36.31 -11.61 -9.65
N GLN A 241 -35.65 -12.49 -8.91
CA GLN A 241 -34.66 -12.13 -7.92
C GLN A 241 -33.35 -12.83 -8.30
N MET A 242 -32.29 -12.04 -8.38
CA MET A 242 -30.96 -12.50 -8.80
C MET A 242 -30.02 -12.39 -7.61
N GLU A 243 -29.21 -13.41 -7.37
CA GLU A 243 -28.21 -13.40 -6.30
C GLU A 243 -26.82 -13.67 -6.85
N LEU A 244 -25.83 -12.86 -6.47
CA LEU A 244 -24.41 -13.12 -6.71
C LEU A 244 -23.73 -13.48 -5.38
N ARG A 245 -23.30 -14.73 -5.25
CA ARG A 245 -22.70 -15.29 -4.03
C ARG A 245 -21.30 -15.86 -4.30
N LEU A 246 -20.46 -15.83 -3.27
CA LEU A 246 -19.09 -16.34 -3.33
C LEU A 246 -19.02 -17.71 -2.65
N ALA A 247 -18.36 -18.66 -3.30
CA ALA A 247 -18.10 -19.99 -2.75
C ALA A 247 -16.77 -20.02 -1.99
N HIS A 248 -16.66 -20.89 -0.99
CA HIS A 248 -15.45 -21.00 -0.18
C HIS A 248 -14.24 -21.50 -1.01
N GLY A 249 -14.48 -22.30 -2.05
CA GLY A 249 -13.41 -22.88 -2.86
C GLY A 249 -12.63 -23.95 -2.13
N LEU A 250 -13.29 -24.72 -1.25
CA LEU A 250 -12.62 -25.76 -0.46
C LEU A 250 -12.26 -26.94 -1.36
N CYS A 251 -10.97 -27.20 -1.50
CA CYS A 251 -10.46 -28.38 -2.19
C CYS A 251 -9.69 -29.28 -1.22
N THR A 252 -10.28 -30.43 -0.90
CA THR A 252 -9.73 -31.38 0.09
C THR A 252 -8.69 -32.35 -0.49
N SER A 253 -8.57 -32.45 -1.82
CA SER A 253 -7.67 -33.40 -2.51
C SER A 253 -6.87 -32.71 -3.61
N LYS A 254 -5.63 -33.14 -3.86
CA LYS A 254 -4.86 -32.59 -4.99
C LYS A 254 -5.60 -32.85 -6.32
N GLY A 255 -6.02 -31.77 -7.00
CA GLY A 255 -6.76 -31.85 -8.26
C GLY A 255 -8.25 -32.11 -8.11
N CYS A 256 -8.94 -31.44 -7.16
CA CYS A 256 -10.40 -31.49 -7.12
C CYS A 256 -11.00 -30.98 -8.44
N PRO A 257 -12.12 -31.56 -8.90
CA PRO A 257 -12.89 -30.95 -9.99
C PRO A 257 -13.37 -29.56 -9.56
N ASP A 258 -13.45 -28.64 -10.52
CA ASP A 258 -13.87 -27.25 -10.24
C ASP A 258 -15.28 -27.17 -9.64
N GLU A 259 -16.13 -28.17 -9.89
CA GLU A 259 -17.49 -28.28 -9.32
C GLU A 259 -17.50 -28.41 -7.78
N ASP A 260 -16.48 -29.06 -7.20
CA ASP A 260 -16.40 -29.28 -5.74
C ASP A 260 -16.14 -27.96 -4.99
N MET A 261 -15.59 -26.96 -5.69
CA MET A 261 -15.33 -25.61 -5.16
C MET A 261 -16.62 -24.87 -4.79
N TYR A 262 -17.77 -25.29 -5.33
CA TYR A 262 -19.10 -24.68 -5.19
C TYR A 262 -20.01 -25.43 -4.21
N THR A 263 -19.44 -26.24 -3.33
CA THR A 263 -20.17 -27.02 -2.32
C THR A 263 -20.60 -26.21 -1.10
N SER A 264 -19.90 -25.11 -0.79
CA SER A 264 -20.21 -24.23 0.34
C SER A 264 -19.95 -22.75 0.00
N TYR A 265 -20.73 -21.86 0.62
CA TYR A 265 -20.80 -20.44 0.29
C TYR A 265 -20.66 -19.58 1.54
N TYR A 266 -20.08 -18.40 1.37
CA TYR A 266 -20.04 -17.37 2.40
C TYR A 266 -21.46 -16.85 2.68
N SER A 267 -21.76 -16.65 3.96
CA SER A 267 -22.98 -16.04 4.46
C SER A 267 -22.80 -14.53 4.66
N ASP A 268 -23.89 -13.80 4.90
CA ASP A 268 -23.85 -12.34 5.13
C ASP A 268 -22.94 -11.95 6.31
N THR A 269 -22.76 -12.84 7.29
CA THR A 269 -21.88 -12.60 8.45
C THR A 269 -20.39 -12.83 8.17
N ASP A 270 -20.05 -13.48 7.06
CA ASP A 270 -18.66 -13.78 6.71
C ASP A 270 -17.99 -12.63 5.93
N TYR A 271 -18.74 -11.61 5.52
CA TYR A 271 -18.21 -10.43 4.85
C TYR A 271 -17.63 -9.41 5.84
N PRO A 272 -16.51 -8.74 5.51
CA PRO A 272 -15.76 -8.84 4.25
C PRO A 272 -14.95 -10.13 4.11
N VAL A 273 -14.98 -10.74 2.92
CA VAL A 273 -14.22 -11.97 2.63
C VAL A 273 -12.78 -11.59 2.28
N THR A 274 -11.82 -12.09 3.04
CA THR A 274 -10.39 -11.84 2.77
C THR A 274 -9.83 -12.90 1.84
N LYS A 275 -9.14 -12.47 0.77
CA LYS A 275 -8.42 -13.36 -0.16
C LYS A 275 -7.00 -12.86 -0.38
N THR A 276 -6.05 -13.78 -0.50
CA THR A 276 -4.69 -13.42 -0.91
C THR A 276 -4.64 -13.25 -2.43
N LEU A 277 -3.70 -12.44 -2.96
CA LEU A 277 -3.53 -12.24 -4.41
C LEU A 277 -3.43 -13.57 -5.21
N ARG A 278 -2.97 -14.66 -4.60
CA ARG A 278 -2.82 -15.96 -5.28
C ARG A 278 -4.02 -16.89 -5.18
N GLU A 279 -5.04 -16.49 -4.43
CA GLU A 279 -6.24 -17.30 -4.23
C GLU A 279 -7.32 -16.90 -5.22
N PRO A 280 -7.87 -17.85 -6.01
CA PRO A 280 -9.00 -17.56 -6.87
C PRO A 280 -10.27 -17.28 -6.06
N VAL A 281 -11.15 -16.48 -6.66
CA VAL A 281 -12.49 -16.19 -6.16
C VAL A 281 -13.49 -16.98 -6.99
N TYR A 282 -14.25 -17.85 -6.33
CA TYR A 282 -15.29 -18.66 -6.95
C TYR A 282 -16.63 -17.93 -6.82
N ALA A 283 -17.18 -17.43 -7.93
CA ALA A 283 -18.41 -16.67 -7.95
C ALA A 283 -19.53 -17.45 -8.63
N GLU A 284 -20.72 -17.39 -8.06
CA GLU A 284 -21.93 -17.98 -8.63
C GLU A 284 -23.04 -16.94 -8.65
N VAL A 285 -23.67 -16.79 -9.82
CA VAL A 285 -24.92 -16.03 -9.97
C VAL A 285 -26.06 -17.00 -10.16
N ARG A 286 -27.16 -16.80 -9.42
CA ARG A 286 -28.34 -17.65 -9.50
C ARG A 286 -29.65 -16.88 -9.53
N MET A 287 -30.64 -17.45 -10.18
CA MET A 287 -32.03 -17.01 -10.08
C MET A 287 -32.69 -17.61 -8.83
N LEU A 288 -33.37 -16.76 -8.05
CA LEU A 288 -34.13 -17.14 -6.88
C LEU A 288 -35.62 -17.18 -7.19
N ASN A 289 -36.36 -18.02 -6.44
CA ASN A 289 -37.83 -18.10 -6.47
C ASN A 289 -38.45 -18.38 -7.85
N THR A 290 -37.69 -18.97 -8.77
CA THR A 290 -38.17 -19.42 -10.08
C THR A 290 -37.97 -20.93 -10.23
N THR A 291 -38.93 -21.59 -10.89
CA THR A 291 -38.90 -23.02 -11.19
C THR A 291 -39.20 -23.29 -12.66
N ASP A 292 -39.10 -22.26 -13.51
CA ASP A 292 -39.37 -22.37 -14.93
C ASP A 292 -38.15 -22.94 -15.67
N PRO A 293 -38.21 -24.14 -16.26
CA PRO A 293 -37.09 -24.72 -17.00
C PRO A 293 -36.88 -24.08 -18.39
N SER A 294 -37.82 -23.26 -18.86
CA SER A 294 -37.77 -22.61 -20.18
C SER A 294 -36.97 -21.30 -20.20
N ILE A 295 -36.35 -20.95 -19.08
CA ILE A 295 -35.49 -19.76 -18.94
C ILE A 295 -34.05 -20.16 -18.62
N THR A 296 -33.12 -19.37 -19.15
CA THR A 296 -31.69 -19.50 -18.94
C THR A 296 -31.12 -18.17 -18.45
N LEU A 297 -30.34 -18.23 -17.38
CA LEU A 297 -29.60 -17.09 -16.86
C LEU A 297 -28.43 -16.77 -17.79
N HIS A 298 -28.34 -15.53 -18.25
CA HIS A 298 -27.23 -15.03 -19.05
C HIS A 298 -26.51 -13.91 -18.30
N LEU A 299 -25.17 -13.95 -18.29
CA LEU A 299 -24.33 -12.89 -17.75
C LEU A 299 -23.82 -12.07 -18.93
N GLU A 300 -24.31 -10.84 -19.09
CA GLU A 300 -23.89 -10.00 -20.21
C GLU A 300 -22.52 -9.41 -19.95
N HIS A 301 -22.33 -8.79 -18.79
CA HIS A 301 -21.10 -8.08 -18.47
C HIS A 301 -20.84 -8.15 -16.97
N CYS A 302 -19.63 -8.52 -16.59
CA CYS A 302 -19.19 -8.54 -15.20
C CYS A 302 -17.89 -7.75 -15.05
N TRP A 303 -17.77 -7.00 -13.97
CA TRP A 303 -16.62 -6.15 -13.68
C TRP A 303 -16.37 -6.05 -12.18
N THR A 304 -15.26 -5.43 -11.81
CA THR A 304 -14.90 -5.14 -10.42
C THR A 304 -14.69 -3.66 -10.19
N THR A 305 -15.00 -3.18 -8.99
CA THR A 305 -14.80 -1.80 -8.53
C THR A 305 -14.19 -1.79 -7.12
N SER A 306 -13.64 -0.64 -6.70
CA SER A 306 -13.12 -0.44 -5.33
C SER A 306 -14.17 0.04 -4.32
N ASN A 307 -15.42 0.25 -4.75
CA ASN A 307 -16.51 0.79 -3.94
C ASN A 307 -17.80 -0.02 -4.19
N PRO A 308 -18.68 -0.19 -3.18
CA PRO A 308 -19.96 -0.88 -3.33
C PRO A 308 -20.84 -0.38 -4.50
N GLU A 309 -20.67 0.87 -4.90
CA GLU A 309 -21.41 1.48 -6.01
C GLU A 309 -20.87 1.00 -7.37
N ALA A 310 -21.71 0.28 -8.12
CA ALA A 310 -21.32 -0.41 -9.36
C ALA A 310 -20.87 0.52 -10.50
N LEU A 311 -21.15 1.82 -10.41
CA LEU A 311 -20.78 2.84 -11.41
C LEU A 311 -19.44 3.53 -11.13
N THR A 312 -18.79 3.24 -10.02
CA THR A 312 -17.52 3.86 -9.63
C THR A 312 -16.35 3.44 -10.53
N GLN A 313 -15.33 4.31 -10.60
CA GLN A 313 -14.07 4.05 -11.28
C GLN A 313 -12.94 3.90 -10.26
N PRO A 314 -11.87 3.14 -10.55
CA PRO A 314 -11.65 2.35 -11.77
C PRO A 314 -12.54 1.10 -11.84
N LYS A 315 -12.79 0.63 -13.07
CA LYS A 315 -13.49 -0.64 -13.35
C LYS A 315 -12.53 -1.61 -14.01
N TRP A 316 -12.55 -2.87 -13.60
CA TRP A 316 -11.81 -3.93 -14.29
C TRP A 316 -12.77 -5.02 -14.77
N ASP A 317 -12.82 -5.19 -16.09
CA ASP A 317 -13.74 -6.11 -16.73
C ASP A 317 -13.33 -7.57 -16.51
N LEU A 318 -14.32 -8.39 -16.16
CA LEU A 318 -14.19 -9.83 -15.95
C LEU A 318 -14.83 -10.61 -17.12
N LEU A 319 -16.05 -10.20 -17.51
CA LEU A 319 -16.83 -10.78 -18.61
C LEU A 319 -17.39 -9.68 -19.49
N GLU A 320 -17.34 -9.86 -20.81
CA GLU A 320 -17.95 -8.98 -21.81
C GLU A 320 -18.73 -9.82 -22.82
N ASN A 321 -20.00 -9.50 -23.01
CA ASN A 321 -20.97 -10.27 -23.82
C ASN A 321 -21.00 -11.78 -23.46
N GLY A 322 -20.88 -12.10 -22.17
CA GLY A 322 -20.82 -13.47 -21.66
C GLY A 322 -19.49 -14.20 -21.88
N CYS A 323 -18.48 -13.55 -22.45
CA CYS A 323 -17.16 -14.13 -22.68
C CYS A 323 -16.11 -13.53 -21.73
N PRO A 324 -15.12 -14.32 -21.26
CA PRO A 324 -13.97 -13.78 -20.52
C PRO A 324 -13.24 -12.65 -21.24
N HIS A 325 -12.93 -11.57 -20.51
CA HIS A 325 -12.16 -10.46 -21.03
C HIS A 325 -10.68 -10.86 -21.22
N ASN A 326 -10.09 -10.56 -22.38
CA ASN A 326 -8.90 -11.26 -22.90
C ASN A 326 -7.56 -10.52 -22.70
N ASP A 327 -7.49 -9.56 -21.78
CA ASP A 327 -6.25 -8.82 -21.54
C ASP A 327 -5.36 -9.56 -20.52
N HIS A 328 -4.48 -10.42 -21.05
CA HIS A 328 -3.47 -11.22 -20.34
C HIS A 328 -3.98 -12.43 -19.51
N HIS A 329 -3.21 -13.53 -19.57
CA HIS A 329 -3.30 -14.80 -18.84
C HIS A 329 -4.46 -14.90 -17.83
N GLU A 330 -5.51 -15.64 -18.23
CA GLU A 330 -6.56 -16.23 -17.38
C GLU A 330 -7.07 -15.35 -16.22
N ARG A 331 -7.71 -14.20 -16.52
CA ARG A 331 -8.39 -13.37 -15.49
C ARG A 331 -9.69 -13.99 -14.97
N THR A 332 -10.47 -14.60 -15.87
CA THR A 332 -11.78 -15.18 -15.55
C THR A 332 -11.99 -16.47 -16.34
N THR A 333 -12.43 -17.53 -15.66
CA THR A 333 -12.81 -18.80 -16.31
C THR A 333 -14.29 -19.05 -16.12
N MET A 334 -15.04 -19.16 -17.21
CA MET A 334 -16.45 -19.58 -17.16
C MET A 334 -16.54 -21.08 -16.94
N LEU A 335 -17.41 -21.50 -16.02
CA LEU A 335 -17.67 -22.90 -15.73
C LEU A 335 -19.06 -23.31 -16.22
N SER A 336 -19.13 -24.44 -16.91
CA SER A 336 -20.41 -25.03 -17.31
C SER A 336 -21.07 -25.69 -16.10
N VAL A 337 -22.34 -25.37 -15.83
CA VAL A 337 -23.08 -25.98 -14.71
C VAL A 337 -23.76 -27.25 -15.21
N GLY A 338 -23.21 -28.41 -14.84
CA GLY A 338 -23.79 -29.70 -15.18
C GLY A 338 -25.10 -30.02 -14.43
N SER A 339 -25.82 -31.04 -14.89
CA SER A 339 -27.09 -31.50 -14.28
C SER A 339 -26.93 -32.27 -12.95
N SER A 340 -25.71 -32.45 -12.46
CA SER A 340 -25.42 -33.29 -11.29
C SER A 340 -25.86 -32.62 -9.99
N GLY A 341 -27.06 -32.94 -9.53
CA GLY A 341 -27.56 -32.59 -8.18
C GLY A 341 -28.29 -31.24 -8.06
N LEU A 342 -28.23 -30.37 -9.07
CA LEU A 342 -28.94 -29.09 -9.09
C LEU A 342 -30.30 -29.20 -9.81
N GLN A 343 -31.35 -28.70 -9.18
CA GLN A 343 -32.63 -28.46 -9.85
C GLN A 343 -32.50 -27.19 -10.70
N PHE A 344 -32.83 -27.30 -12.00
CA PHE A 344 -32.74 -26.22 -12.99
C PHE A 344 -31.31 -25.65 -13.19
N PRO A 345 -30.36 -26.40 -13.78
CA PRO A 345 -28.99 -25.94 -14.01
C PRO A 345 -28.89 -24.64 -14.84
N SER A 346 -29.87 -24.39 -15.72
CA SER A 346 -29.95 -23.17 -16.53
C SER A 346 -30.11 -21.89 -15.68
N HIS A 347 -30.48 -22.02 -14.40
CA HIS A 347 -30.65 -20.90 -13.48
C HIS A 347 -29.36 -20.42 -12.81
N TYR A 348 -28.24 -21.10 -13.08
CA TYR A 348 -26.95 -20.85 -12.46
C TYR A 348 -25.91 -20.48 -13.51
N ARG A 349 -25.00 -19.58 -13.13
CA ARG A 349 -23.76 -19.30 -13.86
C ARG A 349 -22.60 -19.22 -12.88
N ARG A 350 -21.54 -19.96 -13.16
CA ARG A 350 -20.35 -20.08 -12.31
C ARG A 350 -19.16 -19.54 -13.06
N PHE A 351 -18.31 -18.79 -12.37
CA PHE A 351 -17.04 -18.33 -12.93
C PHE A 351 -15.99 -18.17 -11.83
N ILE A 352 -14.74 -18.40 -12.22
CA ILE A 352 -13.57 -18.30 -11.36
C ILE A 352 -12.85 -17.02 -11.74
N VAL A 353 -12.64 -16.13 -10.77
CA VAL A 353 -11.84 -14.91 -10.95
C VAL A 353 -10.48 -15.15 -10.33
N ASN A 354 -9.44 -15.15 -11.16
CA ASN A 354 -8.07 -15.11 -10.70
C ASN A 354 -7.71 -13.64 -10.43
N VAL A 355 -7.63 -13.27 -9.16
CA VAL A 355 -7.34 -11.90 -8.73
C VAL A 355 -5.85 -11.57 -8.90
N PHE A 356 -5.41 -11.37 -10.15
CA PHE A 356 -4.09 -10.77 -10.43
C PHE A 356 -4.18 -9.63 -11.46
N PRO A 357 -4.45 -8.39 -11.05
CA PRO A 357 -3.84 -7.25 -11.71
C PRO A 357 -2.42 -7.06 -11.15
N ALA A 358 -1.56 -6.35 -11.88
CA ALA A 358 -0.38 -5.69 -11.32
C ALA A 358 -0.81 -4.60 -10.31
N VAL A 359 -1.52 -5.00 -9.25
CA VAL A 359 -1.85 -4.17 -8.10
C VAL A 359 -0.54 -3.96 -7.38
N ASP A 360 -0.10 -2.71 -7.30
CA ASP A 360 1.10 -2.36 -6.56
C ASP A 360 0.90 -2.80 -5.10
N GLN A 361 1.87 -3.51 -4.53
CA GLN A 361 1.77 -4.02 -3.16
C GLN A 361 1.59 -2.89 -2.14
N SER A 362 1.98 -1.66 -2.50
CA SER A 362 1.74 -0.44 -1.74
C SER A 362 0.26 -0.10 -1.53
N SER A 363 -0.64 -0.59 -2.41
CA SER A 363 -2.08 -0.28 -2.40
C SER A 363 -2.94 -1.30 -1.66
N LEU A 364 -2.31 -2.28 -0.99
CA LEU A 364 -3.00 -3.30 -0.19
C LEU A 364 -3.11 -2.87 1.29
N PRO A 365 -4.20 -3.20 1.99
CA PRO A 365 -5.33 -4.04 1.55
C PRO A 365 -6.27 -3.31 0.58
N LEU A 366 -6.67 -4.00 -0.50
CA LEU A 366 -7.55 -3.45 -1.52
C LEU A 366 -8.96 -4.03 -1.38
N ARG A 367 -9.96 -3.15 -1.29
CA ARG A 367 -11.38 -3.54 -1.28
C ARG A 367 -11.87 -3.68 -2.70
N ILE A 368 -12.60 -4.76 -2.98
CA ILE A 368 -13.14 -5.07 -4.29
C ILE A 368 -14.59 -5.54 -4.17
N PHE A 369 -15.41 -5.12 -5.11
CA PHE A 369 -16.77 -5.59 -5.31
C PHE A 369 -16.90 -6.12 -6.74
N ILE A 370 -17.56 -7.27 -6.92
CA ILE A 370 -17.85 -7.86 -8.22
C ILE A 370 -19.27 -7.47 -8.61
N HIS A 371 -19.46 -6.93 -9.80
CA HIS A 371 -20.77 -6.56 -10.33
C HIS A 371 -21.02 -7.33 -11.61
N CYS A 372 -22.27 -7.76 -11.83
CA CYS A 372 -22.69 -8.41 -13.06
C CYS A 372 -24.04 -7.86 -13.53
N ILE A 373 -24.14 -7.60 -14.83
CA ILE A 373 -25.40 -7.41 -15.54
C ILE A 373 -25.90 -8.79 -15.97
N THR A 374 -27.08 -9.14 -15.48
CA THR A 374 -27.77 -10.39 -15.79
C THR A 374 -28.97 -10.11 -16.68
N SER A 375 -29.29 -11.06 -17.56
CA SER A 375 -30.51 -11.08 -18.34
C SER A 375 -31.05 -12.50 -18.45
N VAL A 376 -32.34 -12.61 -18.79
CA VAL A 376 -33.01 -13.89 -18.98
C VAL A 376 -33.18 -14.16 -20.47
N CYS A 377 -32.73 -15.34 -20.89
CA CYS A 377 -32.85 -15.82 -22.25
C CYS A 377 -33.77 -17.04 -22.32
N HIS A 378 -34.69 -17.05 -23.29
CA HIS A 378 -35.55 -18.18 -23.59
C HIS A 378 -34.94 -18.96 -24.77
N PRO A 379 -34.38 -20.16 -24.57
CA PRO A 379 -33.85 -20.95 -25.67
C PRO A 379 -34.99 -21.33 -26.62
N SER A 380 -34.81 -21.04 -27.91
CA SER A 380 -35.72 -21.46 -28.98
C SER A 380 -35.02 -22.48 -29.88
N GLU A 381 -35.74 -23.16 -30.76
CA GLU A 381 -35.12 -24.12 -31.71
C GLU A 381 -34.07 -23.45 -32.62
N THR A 382 -34.16 -22.13 -32.83
CA THR A 382 -33.29 -21.35 -33.70
C THR A 382 -32.25 -20.50 -32.97
N GLU A 383 -32.50 -20.14 -31.71
CA GLU A 383 -31.64 -19.22 -30.94
C GLU A 383 -31.11 -19.92 -29.68
N SER A 384 -29.78 -20.08 -29.63
CA SER A 384 -29.06 -20.58 -28.45
C SER A 384 -28.77 -19.43 -27.49
N CYS A 385 -28.97 -19.67 -26.20
CA CYS A 385 -28.62 -18.74 -25.12
C CYS A 385 -27.14 -18.78 -24.71
N GLU A 386 -26.36 -19.70 -25.29
CA GLU A 386 -24.93 -19.83 -24.97
C GLU A 386 -24.11 -18.82 -25.77
N PRO A 387 -23.25 -18.01 -25.13
CA PRO A 387 -22.41 -17.03 -25.83
C PRO A 387 -21.41 -17.73 -26.76
N ILE A 388 -21.26 -17.19 -27.98
CA ILE A 388 -20.27 -17.67 -28.93
C ILE A 388 -18.97 -16.88 -28.71
N CYS A 389 -18.03 -17.47 -27.98
CA CYS A 389 -16.71 -16.89 -27.73
C CYS A 389 -15.71 -17.34 -28.80
N ASP A 390 -15.83 -16.83 -30.03
CA ASP A 390 -14.88 -17.09 -31.11
C ASP A 390 -13.98 -15.86 -31.34
N HIS A 391 -12.74 -15.93 -30.86
CA HIS A 391 -11.79 -14.82 -30.91
C HIS A 391 -11.30 -14.47 -32.32
N THR A 392 -11.62 -15.27 -33.34
CA THR A 392 -11.09 -15.10 -34.70
C THR A 392 -11.95 -14.21 -35.60
N THR A 393 -13.17 -13.89 -35.20
CA THR A 393 -14.01 -13.00 -35.99
C THR A 393 -14.57 -11.92 -35.08
N LYS A 394 -14.14 -10.66 -35.26
CA LYS A 394 -14.94 -9.49 -34.91
C LYS A 394 -16.21 -9.52 -35.79
N ARG A 395 -17.08 -10.51 -35.60
CA ARG A 395 -18.47 -10.32 -35.93
C ARG A 395 -18.95 -9.33 -34.91
N VAL A 396 -19.12 -8.09 -35.38
CA VAL A 396 -20.16 -7.22 -34.83
C VAL A 396 -21.39 -8.11 -34.78
N ILE A 397 -21.68 -8.67 -33.60
CA ILE A 397 -23.03 -9.15 -33.31
C ILE A 397 -23.81 -7.85 -33.30
N THR A 398 -24.32 -7.51 -34.48
CA THR A 398 -25.28 -6.46 -34.75
C THR A 398 -26.33 -6.54 -33.66
N GLU A 399 -26.37 -5.56 -32.74
CA GLU A 399 -27.55 -4.99 -32.06
C GLU A 399 -28.78 -5.86 -31.72
N GLU A 400 -28.72 -7.19 -31.75
CA GLU A 400 -29.89 -8.08 -31.72
C GLU A 400 -30.19 -8.63 -30.33
N LEU A 401 -29.30 -8.43 -29.34
CA LEU A 401 -29.64 -8.59 -27.92
C LEU A 401 -30.31 -7.34 -27.31
N LYS A 402 -30.83 -6.42 -28.13
CA LYS A 402 -31.76 -5.36 -27.66
C LYS A 402 -33.12 -5.89 -27.16
N HIS A 403 -33.33 -7.20 -27.08
CA HIS A 403 -34.63 -7.78 -26.74
C HIS A 403 -34.78 -8.39 -25.33
N SER A 404 -33.76 -8.42 -24.47
CA SER A 404 -34.01 -8.63 -23.04
C SER A 404 -34.41 -7.29 -22.41
N LYS A 405 -35.72 -7.08 -22.22
CA LYS A 405 -36.24 -5.83 -21.63
C LYS A 405 -35.84 -5.64 -20.15
N GLU A 406 -35.50 -6.72 -19.46
CA GLU A 406 -35.14 -6.69 -18.05
C GLU A 406 -33.69 -7.14 -17.87
N LYS A 407 -32.84 -6.16 -17.56
CA LYS A 407 -31.46 -6.36 -17.14
C LYS A 407 -31.36 -6.05 -15.66
N PHE A 408 -30.66 -6.89 -14.90
CA PHE A 408 -30.49 -6.74 -13.46
C PHE A 408 -29.01 -6.59 -13.15
N VAL A 409 -28.65 -5.58 -12.36
CA VAL A 409 -27.31 -5.49 -11.79
C VAL A 409 -27.31 -6.19 -10.44
N VAL A 410 -26.44 -7.18 -10.28
CA VAL A 410 -26.16 -7.86 -9.00
C VAL A 410 -24.72 -7.58 -8.58
N SER A 411 -24.47 -7.49 -7.27
CA SER A 411 -23.16 -7.09 -6.73
C SER A 411 -22.70 -8.06 -5.64
N SER A 412 -21.43 -8.41 -5.54
CA SER A 412 -20.90 -9.26 -4.46
C SER A 412 -20.76 -8.48 -3.17
N GLY A 413 -20.44 -9.22 -2.10
CA GLY A 413 -20.02 -8.59 -0.85
C GLY A 413 -18.61 -8.11 -0.96
N GLU A 414 -18.19 -7.37 0.06
CA GLU A 414 -16.86 -6.79 0.10
C GLU A 414 -15.81 -7.91 0.12
N LEU A 415 -14.98 -7.93 -0.92
CA LEU A 415 -13.79 -8.76 -1.01
C LEU A 415 -12.58 -7.92 -0.62
N THR A 416 -11.81 -8.35 0.37
CA THR A 416 -10.55 -7.68 0.75
C THR A 416 -9.37 -8.49 0.22
N LEU A 417 -8.63 -7.92 -0.73
CA LEU A 417 -7.37 -8.49 -1.20
C LEU A 417 -6.23 -8.09 -0.28
N VAL A 418 -5.45 -9.10 0.12
CA VAL A 418 -4.24 -8.93 0.92
C VAL A 418 -3.03 -9.55 0.22
N SER A 419 -1.83 -9.08 0.55
CA SER A 419 -0.60 -9.65 -0.02
C SER A 419 -0.43 -11.11 0.41
N SER A 420 0.13 -11.94 -0.47
CA SER A 420 0.55 -13.30 -0.12
C SER A 420 1.82 -13.31 0.74
N LEU A 421 2.56 -12.20 0.77
CA LEU A 421 3.62 -12.04 1.77
C LEU A 421 2.92 -11.94 3.12
N PRO A 422 3.39 -12.67 4.16
CA PRO A 422 2.96 -12.34 5.50
C PRO A 422 3.23 -10.85 5.64
N VAL A 423 2.17 -10.07 5.86
CA VAL A 423 2.33 -8.77 6.51
C VAL A 423 3.18 -9.12 7.71
N SER A 424 4.41 -8.61 7.74
CA SER A 424 5.32 -8.75 8.87
C SER A 424 4.77 -7.90 10.01
N ASP A 425 3.52 -8.12 10.39
CA ASP A 425 3.04 -7.91 11.73
C ASP A 425 3.72 -8.99 12.57
N HIS A 426 4.85 -8.61 13.14
CA HIS A 426 5.38 -9.19 14.37
C HIS A 426 5.87 -10.65 14.39
N LEU A 427 6.10 -11.34 13.27
CA LEU A 427 6.80 -12.64 13.32
C LEU A 427 8.32 -12.56 13.51
N VAL A 428 8.91 -11.35 13.59
CA VAL A 428 10.26 -11.17 14.17
C VAL A 428 10.30 -11.56 15.67
N VAL A 429 9.16 -11.67 16.35
CA VAL A 429 9.15 -12.19 17.72
C VAL A 429 9.29 -13.72 17.76
N HIS A 430 8.98 -14.47 16.70
CA HIS A 430 9.11 -15.94 16.77
C HIS A 430 10.53 -16.44 16.48
N GLU A 431 11.29 -15.74 15.63
CA GLU A 431 12.71 -16.07 15.43
C GLU A 431 13.56 -15.64 16.64
N GLN A 432 13.19 -14.52 17.29
CA GLN A 432 13.77 -14.15 18.59
C GLN A 432 13.40 -15.15 19.69
N VAL A 433 12.18 -15.70 19.75
CA VAL A 433 11.83 -16.71 20.75
C VAL A 433 12.57 -18.04 20.52
N VAL A 434 12.81 -18.46 19.27
CA VAL A 434 13.62 -19.67 19.01
C VAL A 434 15.10 -19.43 19.31
N GLY A 435 15.65 -18.26 18.95
CA GLY A 435 17.01 -17.87 19.32
C GLY A 435 17.21 -17.75 20.83
N GLN A 436 16.23 -17.20 21.54
CA GLN A 436 16.27 -16.97 22.99
C GLN A 436 15.97 -18.25 23.78
N MET A 437 15.21 -19.21 23.24
CA MET A 437 15.09 -20.59 23.77
C MET A 437 16.41 -21.36 23.64
N LEU A 438 17.11 -21.22 22.52
CA LEU A 438 18.43 -21.85 22.34
C LEU A 438 19.49 -21.22 23.25
N ASP A 439 19.46 -19.90 23.42
CA ASP A 439 20.42 -19.21 24.28
C ASP A 439 20.15 -19.50 25.76
N SER A 440 18.89 -19.43 26.21
CA SER A 440 18.54 -19.79 27.60
C SER A 440 18.80 -21.26 27.93
N GLY A 441 18.62 -22.17 26.97
CA GLY A 441 19.05 -23.57 27.10
C GLY A 441 20.56 -23.71 27.27
N LEU A 442 21.35 -22.93 26.52
CA LEU A 442 22.81 -22.92 26.62
C LEU A 442 23.31 -22.33 27.95
N TRP A 443 22.70 -21.23 28.42
CA TRP A 443 23.03 -20.62 29.71
C TRP A 443 22.65 -21.53 30.89
N ALA A 444 21.50 -22.24 30.81
CA ALA A 444 21.08 -23.20 31.83
C ALA A 444 22.03 -24.41 31.89
N ALA A 445 22.40 -24.97 30.73
CA ALA A 445 23.38 -26.06 30.67
C ALA A 445 24.76 -25.61 31.19
N GLY A 446 25.20 -24.40 30.81
CA GLY A 446 26.43 -23.78 31.31
C GLY A 446 26.42 -23.62 32.84
N ALA A 447 25.35 -23.06 33.41
CA ALA A 447 25.21 -22.89 34.84
C ALA A 447 25.24 -24.23 35.59
N LEU A 448 24.51 -25.24 35.12
CA LEU A 448 24.49 -26.57 35.74
C LEU A 448 25.87 -27.24 35.73
N THR A 449 26.65 -27.10 34.65
CA THR A 449 28.01 -27.65 34.59
C THR A 449 28.95 -26.93 35.55
N VAL A 450 28.86 -25.61 35.67
CA VAL A 450 29.66 -24.82 36.63
C VAL A 450 29.30 -25.17 38.07
N PHE A 451 28.01 -25.29 38.40
CA PHE A 451 27.57 -25.71 39.73
C PHE A 451 28.03 -27.14 40.07
N ALA A 452 27.98 -28.07 39.10
CA ALA A 452 28.49 -29.42 39.29
C ALA A 452 30.01 -29.43 39.54
N LEU A 453 30.78 -28.66 38.77
CA LEU A 453 32.23 -28.54 38.94
C LEU A 453 32.59 -27.88 40.28
N CYS A 454 31.92 -26.80 40.67
CA CYS A 454 32.10 -26.16 41.99
C CYS A 454 31.72 -27.11 43.14
N GLY A 455 30.62 -27.85 43.02
CA GLY A 455 30.24 -28.85 44.01
C GLY A 455 31.30 -29.94 44.15
N PHE A 456 31.85 -30.41 43.02
CA PHE A 456 32.92 -31.40 43.01
C PHE A 456 34.23 -30.86 43.62
N THR A 457 34.62 -29.62 43.31
CA THR A 457 35.84 -29.03 43.88
C THR A 457 35.70 -28.79 45.38
N ILE A 458 34.54 -28.33 45.86
CA ILE A 458 34.24 -28.19 47.29
C ILE A 458 34.23 -29.55 47.98
N ALA A 459 33.64 -30.58 47.38
CA ALA A 459 33.67 -31.94 47.92
C ALA A 459 35.10 -32.49 48.02
N VAL A 460 35.93 -32.28 47.00
CA VAL A 460 37.34 -32.69 47.01
C VAL A 460 38.14 -31.90 48.06
N LEU A 461 37.93 -30.59 48.17
CA LEU A 461 38.59 -29.74 49.17
C LEU A 461 38.20 -30.15 50.60
N THR A 462 36.92 -30.38 50.86
CA THR A 462 36.44 -30.82 52.18
C THR A 462 36.91 -32.23 52.52
N HIS A 463 37.01 -33.13 51.54
CA HIS A 463 37.57 -34.47 51.75
C HIS A 463 39.09 -34.45 51.98
N ARG A 464 39.82 -33.48 51.40
CA ARG A 464 41.25 -33.22 51.68
C ARG A 464 41.45 -32.56 53.05
N LEU A 465 40.48 -31.78 53.51
CA LEU A 465 40.47 -31.13 54.83
C LEU A 465 40.00 -32.06 55.96
N ARG A 466 39.73 -33.35 55.69
CA ARG A 466 39.40 -34.29 56.76
C ARG A 466 40.62 -34.41 57.69
N PRO A 467 40.53 -33.92 58.94
CA PRO A 467 41.67 -33.86 59.83
C PRO A 467 42.16 -35.28 60.11
N ALA A 468 43.48 -35.48 59.98
CA ALA A 468 44.12 -36.72 60.39
C ALA A 468 43.74 -37.02 61.85
N PRO A 469 43.34 -38.25 62.17
CA PRO A 469 42.92 -38.60 63.52
C PRO A 469 44.07 -38.36 64.50
N GLN A 470 43.81 -37.55 65.52
CA GLN A 470 44.77 -37.37 66.61
C GLN A 470 44.98 -38.71 67.33
N PRO A 471 46.22 -39.08 67.66
CA PRO A 471 46.50 -40.31 68.37
C PRO A 471 45.93 -40.24 69.79
N VAL A 472 45.18 -41.27 70.16
CA VAL A 472 44.63 -41.48 71.50
C VAL A 472 45.81 -41.69 72.46
N PRO A 473 45.90 -40.96 73.59
CA PRO A 473 46.94 -41.22 74.59
C PRO A 473 46.64 -42.56 75.30
N VAL A 474 47.72 -43.30 75.53
CA VAL A 474 47.81 -44.67 76.07
C VAL A 474 47.09 -44.86 77.39
#